data_AF-W9X3Y6-F1
#
_entry.id   AF-W9X3Y6-F1
#
_cell.length_a   1.000
_cell.length_b   1.000
_cell.length_c   1.000
_cell.angle_alpha   90.00
_cell.angle_beta   90.00
_cell.angle_gamma   90.00
#
_symmetry.space_group_name_H-M   'P 1'
#
loop_
_entity.id
_entity.type
_entity.pdbx_description
1 polymer ?
#
loop_
_entity_poly.entity_id
_entity_poly.type
_entity_poly.pdbx_seq_one_letter_code
_entity_poly.pdbx_strand_id
1 'polypeptide(L)' 'VKTDQGRIAQSKYLILCTGLLHRSHIPDFPGLTSYKGIIHHAAFWSEDTNVKGKKVAVIEAGATAV' A
#
# COMPACT_ATOMS: atom_id res chain seq x y z
N VAL A 1 8.11 24.46 -0.58
CA VAL A 1 7.29 23.24 -0.37
C VAL A 1 5.83 23.56 -0.65
N LYS A 2 5.15 22.77 -1.48
CA LYS A 2 3.71 22.93 -1.79
C LYS A 2 2.97 21.67 -1.34
N THR A 3 1.84 21.83 -0.66
CA THR A 3 0.97 20.71 -0.27
C THR A 3 -0.14 20.50 -1.30
N ASP A 4 -0.77 19.33 -1.27
CA ASP A 4 -2.00 18.98 -2.01
C ASP A 4 -3.17 19.93 -1.70
N GLN A 5 -3.27 20.40 -0.46
CA GLN A 5 -4.22 21.44 -0.03
C GLN A 5 -3.87 22.86 -0.50
N GLY A 6 -2.87 23.01 -1.37
CA GLY A 6 -2.48 24.29 -1.96
C GLY A 6 -1.65 25.22 -1.06
N ARG A 7 -1.27 24.79 0.15
CA ARG A 7 -0.42 25.59 1.05
C ARG A 7 1.00 25.66 0.52
N ILE A 8 1.65 26.82 0.68
CA ILE A 8 3.02 27.06 0.24
C ILE A 8 3.85 27.51 1.44
N ALA A 9 4.98 26.84 1.65
CA ALA A 9 5.97 27.22 2.66
C ALA A 9 7.36 27.37 2.01
N GLN A 10 8.17 28.30 2.52
CA GLN A 10 9.56 28.49 2.14
C GLN A 10 10.47 28.08 3.30
N SER A 11 11.60 27.45 3.00
CA SER A 11 12.58 27.06 4.00
C SER A 11 13.99 27.13 3.42
N LYS A 12 14.98 27.35 4.29
CA LYS A 12 16.41 27.31 3.92
C LYS A 12 16.89 25.87 3.67
N TYR A 13 16.32 24.93 4.41
CA TYR A 13 16.63 23.51 4.30
C TYR A 13 15.34 22.69 4.31
N LEU A 14 15.40 21.51 3.69
CA LEU A 14 14.31 20.54 3.64
C LEU A 14 14.89 19.15 3.91
N ILE A 15 14.38 18.48 4.94
CA ILE A 15 14.77 17.11 5.30
C ILE A 15 13.59 16.20 4.96
N LEU A 16 13.80 15.24 4.07
CA LEU A 16 12.76 14.32 3.62
C LEU A 16 12.89 12.98 4.34
N CYS A 17 11.99 12.74 5.30
CA CYS A 17 11.89 11.49 6.05
C CYS A 17 10.76 10.60 5.52
N THR A 18 10.62 10.48 4.19
CA THR A 18 9.47 9.83 3.55
C THR A 18 9.47 8.31 3.64
N GLY A 19 10.55 7.69 4.15
CA GLY A 19 10.68 6.24 4.31
C GLY A 19 11.07 5.52 3.01
N LEU A 20 11.96 4.53 3.12
CA LEU A 20 12.43 3.75 1.97
C LEU A 20 11.33 2.87 1.35
N LEU A 21 10.40 2.38 2.19
CA LEU A 21 9.40 1.37 1.83
C LEU A 21 7.97 1.94 1.72
N HIS A 22 7.81 3.27 1.66
CA HIS A 22 6.48 3.91 1.70
C HIS A 22 5.65 3.71 0.42
N ARG A 23 6.32 3.48 -0.72
CA ARG A 23 5.63 3.36 -2.01
C ARG A 23 5.23 1.91 -2.22
N SER A 24 3.94 1.63 -2.06
CA SER A 24 3.36 0.32 -2.40
C SER A 24 3.44 0.04 -3.90
N HIS A 25 3.63 -1.23 -4.24
CA HIS A 25 3.68 -1.70 -5.61
C HIS A 25 2.60 -2.77 -5.81
N ILE A 26 1.61 -2.46 -6.65
CA ILE A 26 0.57 -3.39 -7.06
C ILE A 26 0.86 -3.74 -8.53
N PRO A 27 1.34 -4.94 -8.83
CA PRO A 27 1.58 -5.36 -10.21
C PRO A 27 0.27 -5.43 -11.01
N ASP A 28 0.37 -5.19 -12.31
CA ASP A 28 -0.75 -5.37 -13.24
C ASP A 28 -0.96 -6.87 -13.51
N PHE A 29 -1.84 -7.50 -12.73
CA PHE A 29 -2.23 -8.90 -12.96
C PHE A 29 -3.36 -9.00 -14.01
N PRO A 30 -3.24 -9.91 -14.99
CA PRO A 30 -4.35 -10.21 -15.90
C PRO A 30 -5.60 -10.64 -15.12
N GLY A 31 -6.73 -9.96 -15.36
CA GLY A 31 -8.00 -10.26 -14.70
C GLY A 31 -8.15 -9.72 -13.27
N LEU A 32 -7.22 -8.89 -12.78
CA LEU A 32 -7.30 -8.33 -11.42
C LEU A 32 -8.61 -7.56 -11.18
N THR A 33 -9.04 -6.77 -12.17
CA THR A 33 -10.26 -5.95 -12.09
C THR A 33 -11.56 -6.77 -12.15
N SER A 34 -11.52 -8.00 -12.64
CA SER A 34 -12.68 -8.89 -12.73
C SER A 34 -12.75 -9.89 -11.57
N TYR A 35 -11.76 -9.91 -10.69
CA TYR A 35 -11.75 -10.75 -9.50
C TYR A 35 -12.87 -10.32 -8.55
N LYS A 36 -13.74 -11.27 -8.19
CA LYS A 36 -14.91 -11.02 -7.33
C LYS A 36 -14.62 -11.15 -5.83
N GLY A 37 -13.44 -11.63 -5.47
CA GLY A 37 -13.01 -11.71 -4.08
C GLY A 37 -12.44 -10.38 -3.59
N ILE A 38 -11.87 -10.41 -2.39
CA ILE A 38 -11.26 -9.23 -1.77
C ILE A 38 -9.76 -9.27 -2.03
N ILE A 39 -9.20 -8.13 -2.43
CA ILE A 39 -7.77 -7.93 -2.63
C ILE A 39 -7.28 -6.95 -1.57
N HIS A 40 -6.25 -7.35 -0.81
CA HIS A 40 -5.55 -6.49 0.13
C HIS A 40 -4.07 -6.40 -0.26
N HIS A 41 -3.52 -5.19 -0.21
CA HIS A 41 -2.07 -4.99 -0.20
C HIS A 41 -1.62 -4.85 1.26
N ALA A 42 -0.54 -5.51 1.66
CA ALA A 42 -0.12 -5.57 3.07
C ALA A 42 0.11 -4.17 3.70
N ALA A 43 0.60 -3.20 2.92
CA ALA A 43 0.77 -1.82 3.38
C ALA A 43 -0.55 -1.06 3.68
N PHE A 44 -1.70 -1.56 3.23
CA PHE A 44 -3.03 -0.97 3.43
C PHE A 44 -3.99 -1.99 4.07
N TRP A 45 -3.48 -2.77 5.02
CA TRP A 45 -4.29 -3.76 5.73
C TRP A 45 -5.40 -3.08 6.55
N SER A 46 -6.62 -3.57 6.40
CA SER A 46 -7.77 -3.02 7.13
C SER A 46 -8.00 -3.78 8.44
N GLU A 47 -8.30 -3.07 9.52
CA GLU A 47 -8.47 -3.67 10.87
C GLU A 47 -9.69 -4.62 10.95
N ASP A 48 -10.69 -4.42 10.09
CA ASP A 48 -11.88 -5.27 9.98
C ASP A 48 -11.67 -6.54 9.12
N THR A 49 -10.45 -6.75 8.60
CA THR A 49 -10.14 -7.91 7.76
C THR A 49 -10.20 -9.21 8.56
N ASN A 50 -11.26 -9.99 8.36
CA ASN A 50 -11.40 -11.34 8.90
C ASN A 50 -11.23 -12.41 7.80
N VAL A 51 -10.21 -13.25 7.95
CA VAL A 51 -9.87 -14.34 7.02
C VAL A 51 -10.33 -15.74 7.49
N LYS A 52 -10.92 -15.84 8.69
CA LYS A 52 -11.33 -17.13 9.26
C LYS A 52 -12.34 -17.84 8.36
N GLY A 53 -12.04 -19.09 8.01
CA GLY A 53 -12.89 -19.92 7.15
C GLY A 53 -12.88 -19.54 5.67
N LYS A 54 -12.04 -18.59 5.24
CA LYS A 54 -11.90 -18.20 3.84
C LYS A 54 -10.74 -18.95 3.18
N LYS A 55 -10.81 -19.10 1.85
CA LYS A 55 -9.68 -19.50 1.03
C LYS A 55 -8.84 -18.26 0.74
N VAL A 56 -7.59 -18.27 1.18
CA VAL A 56 -6.68 -17.11 1.08
C VAL A 56 -5.47 -17.49 0.24
N ALA A 57 -5.03 -16.58 -0.62
CA ALA A 57 -3.78 -16.66 -1.34
C ALA A 57 -2.92 -15.44 -0.98
N VAL A 58 -1.63 -15.68 -0.78
CA VAL A 58 -0.62 -14.63 -0.60
C VAL A 58 0.24 -14.62 -1.86
N ILE A 59 0.49 -13.43 -2.39
CA ILE A 59 1.40 -13.21 -3.51
C ILE A 59 2.65 -12.57 -2.92
N GLU A 60 3.82 -13.11 -3.27
CA GLU A 60 5.16 -12.84 -2.67
C GLU A 60 5.55 -13.84 -1.55
N ALA A 61 6.86 -13.98 -1.34
CA ALA A 61 7.50 -14.78 -0.29
C ALA A 61 8.66 -14.01 0.40
N GLY A 62 8.60 -12.67 0.38
CA GLY A 62 9.56 -11.81 1.08
C GLY A 62 9.18 -11.57 2.53
N ALA A 63 9.90 -10.66 3.20
CA ALA A 63 9.75 -10.39 4.63
C ALA A 63 8.35 -9.92 5.06
N THR A 64 7.56 -9.37 4.14
CA THR A 64 6.18 -8.96 4.42
C THR A 64 5.23 -10.16 4.55
N ALA A 65 5.57 -11.28 3.91
CA ALA A 65 4.72 -12.48 3.84
C ALA A 65 5.01 -13.50 4.96
N VAL A 66 6.17 -13.39 5.63
CA VAL A 66 6.64 -14.30 6.70
C VAL A 66 6.43 -13.65 8.05
#